data_AF-A0A813J4T3-F1
#
_entry.id   AF-A0A813J4T3-F1
#
_cell.length_a   1.000
_cell.length_b   1.000
_cell.length_c   1.000
_cell.angle_alpha   90.00
_cell.angle_beta   90.00
_cell.angle_gamma   90.00
#
_symmetry.space_group_name_H-M   'P 1'
#
loop_
_entity.id
_entity.type
_entity.pdbx_description
1 polymer ?
#
loop_
_entity_poly.entity_id
_entity_poly.type
_entity_poly.pdbx_seq_one_letter_code
_entity_poly.pdbx_strand_id
1 'polypeptide(L)'
;SCRGSKGARGSKMPRVAFVAAGYRAAMVPSLLMLALVAGVFPVSSELDAVSREFQVSVLKAELLELRAMVRTQKAKLKDQGTQMQEMLGKPLEEADSKRRLQTGSFVSVVTWEETVMNYHLAMDSLWLMLCGALVMIMHSGFAMLEAGCCRVKNTSNVLMKNMMNVCMGTLGWYFFGWGIAYGGPHNSDGLMPAGQFIGSQEFLSDGFLEESRDGLKPSMKMLSWFFQWAFCTAGATIVSGGVAERVKSPSYALFAFVMAGFIYPAIASWCWGGGFLARDIVLGSFHTSTGISDFAGSGVVHVTGGI
;
A
#
# COMPACT_ATOMS: atom_id res chain seq x y z
N SER A 1 28.06 -38.55 28.16
CA SER A 1 29.35 -38.39 27.47
C SER A 1 29.20 -37.29 26.44
N CYS A 2 29.55 -36.05 26.81
CA CYS A 2 30.65 -35.25 26.22
C CYS A 2 30.36 -34.75 24.78
N ARG A 3 29.95 -33.48 24.62
CA ARG A 3 30.75 -32.24 24.43
C ARG A 3 31.35 -32.08 23.02
N GLY A 4 31.06 -30.94 22.38
CA GLY A 4 32.05 -30.20 21.60
C GLY A 4 31.65 -29.74 20.20
N SER A 5 31.05 -28.55 20.07
CA SER A 5 30.87 -27.84 18.80
C SER A 5 32.07 -26.94 18.47
N LYS A 6 32.55 -26.95 17.22
CA LYS A 6 33.36 -25.91 16.53
C LYS A 6 33.15 -26.10 15.02
N GLY A 7 33.02 -25.11 14.13
CA GLY A 7 33.02 -23.66 14.24
C GLY A 7 32.60 -23.05 12.90
N ALA A 8 31.83 -21.97 12.94
CA ALA A 8 31.43 -21.18 11.78
C ALA A 8 32.41 -20.01 11.58
N ARG A 9 32.85 -19.78 10.34
CA ARG A 9 33.77 -18.70 9.95
C ARG A 9 32.96 -17.68 9.14
N GLY A 10 32.52 -16.60 9.79
CA GLY A 10 31.85 -15.45 9.17
C GLY A 10 32.66 -14.19 9.40
N SER A 11 33.18 -13.59 8.32
CA SER A 11 33.92 -12.33 8.34
C SER A 11 32.95 -11.14 8.31
N LYS A 12 32.82 -10.42 9.43
CA LYS A 12 32.22 -9.08 9.51
C LYS A 12 33.32 -8.02 9.63
N MET A 13 33.11 -6.91 8.91
CA MET A 13 33.86 -5.64 8.99
C MET A 13 33.99 -5.10 10.42
N PRO A 14 35.01 -4.27 10.73
CA PRO A 14 34.93 -3.35 11.84
C PRO A 14 34.69 -1.90 11.39
N ARG A 15 33.73 -1.28 12.09
CA ARG A 15 33.49 0.16 12.18
C ARG A 15 34.60 0.84 12.99
N VAL A 16 34.79 2.10 12.63
CA VAL A 16 35.40 3.24 13.32
C VAL A 16 35.39 3.16 14.86
N ALA A 17 36.56 3.34 15.48
CA ALA A 17 36.71 3.76 16.88
C ALA A 17 37.85 4.79 16.98
N PHE A 18 37.49 6.02 17.35
CA PHE A 18 38.37 7.12 17.70
C PHE A 18 38.56 7.12 19.23
N VAL A 19 39.67 7.72 19.68
CA VAL A 19 40.06 8.07 21.07
C VAL A 19 40.79 6.99 21.90
N ALA A 20 42.09 7.22 22.08
CA ALA A 20 42.85 7.22 23.35
C ALA A 20 44.25 6.59 23.20
N ALA A 21 45.27 7.42 23.01
CA ALA A 21 46.64 7.12 23.45
C ALA A 21 47.43 8.43 23.57
N GLY A 22 47.27 9.07 24.73
CA GLY A 22 48.17 10.12 25.19
C GLY A 22 49.45 9.54 25.79
N TYR A 23 50.40 10.45 26.04
CA TYR A 23 51.62 10.28 26.83
C TYR A 23 52.75 9.46 26.19
N ARG A 24 53.63 10.17 25.46
CA ARG A 24 55.09 10.22 25.70
C ARG A 24 55.78 10.95 24.55
N ALA A 25 55.96 12.25 24.70
CA ALA A 25 57.08 13.03 24.14
C ALA A 25 56.96 14.50 24.56
N ALA A 26 56.86 14.74 25.87
CA ALA A 26 57.32 16.00 26.43
C ALA A 26 58.70 15.72 27.01
N MET A 27 59.74 16.34 26.48
CA MET A 27 60.86 16.93 27.25
C MET A 27 62.04 17.27 26.33
N VAL A 28 62.65 18.42 26.65
CA VAL A 28 63.95 18.96 26.19
C VAL A 28 63.87 19.73 24.87
N PRO A 29 64.15 21.06 24.85
CA PRO A 29 65.13 21.76 25.68
C PRO A 29 64.58 23.01 26.40
N SER A 30 64.29 22.86 27.70
CA SER A 30 64.30 23.96 28.68
C SER A 30 65.73 24.34 29.12
N LEU A 31 66.74 24.07 28.28
CA LEU A 31 68.16 24.27 28.61
C LEU A 31 68.74 25.59 28.10
N LEU A 32 68.04 26.31 27.21
CA LEU A 32 68.51 27.62 26.73
C LEU A 32 68.02 28.80 27.58
N MET A 33 66.97 28.61 28.40
CA MET A 33 66.40 29.67 29.24
C MET A 33 67.09 29.82 30.61
N LEU A 34 67.96 28.88 31.00
CA LEU A 34 68.63 28.92 32.31
C LEU A 34 70.00 29.65 32.30
N ALA A 35 70.49 30.06 31.13
CA ALA A 35 71.75 30.79 31.00
C ALA A 35 71.62 32.32 31.27
N LEU A 36 70.43 32.78 31.70
CA LEU A 36 70.09 34.20 31.85
C LEU A 36 70.03 34.70 33.32
N VAL A 37 70.52 33.96 34.31
CA VAL A 37 70.44 34.36 35.75
C VAL A 37 71.80 34.43 36.47
N ALA A 38 72.87 34.83 35.78
CA ALA A 38 74.11 35.21 36.46
C ALA A 38 74.65 36.53 35.88
N GLY A 39 74.09 37.65 36.36
CA GLY A 39 74.63 38.97 36.10
C GLY A 39 75.79 39.29 37.05
N VAL A 40 76.97 39.62 36.49
CA VAL A 40 78.04 40.40 37.15
C VAL A 40 78.78 41.21 36.08
N PHE A 41 78.38 42.49 35.99
CA PHE A 41 79.09 43.70 35.53
C PHE A 41 79.27 44.02 34.02
N PRO A 42 79.23 45.34 33.68
CA PRO A 42 78.69 45.87 32.42
C PRO A 42 79.79 46.44 31.51
N VAL A 43 79.42 46.91 30.30
CA VAL A 43 79.80 48.24 29.75
C VAL A 43 79.58 48.30 28.22
N SER A 44 78.92 49.39 27.82
CA SER A 44 78.91 50.11 26.52
C SER A 44 78.35 49.45 25.24
N SER A 45 77.07 49.73 25.00
CA SER A 45 76.49 50.51 23.87
C SER A 45 76.88 50.29 22.40
N GLU A 46 77.73 49.34 22.02
CA GLU A 46 78.00 49.03 20.59
C GLU A 46 77.57 47.61 20.14
N LEU A 47 77.16 46.73 21.07
CA LEU A 47 76.74 45.35 20.75
C LEU A 47 75.27 45.19 20.30
N ASP A 48 74.43 46.20 20.50
CA ASP A 48 72.97 46.12 20.29
C ASP A 48 72.53 46.18 18.81
N ALA A 49 73.40 46.65 17.91
CA ALA A 49 73.12 46.66 16.47
C ALA A 49 73.44 45.30 15.83
N VAL A 50 74.56 44.67 16.21
CA VAL A 50 74.98 43.36 15.70
C VAL A 50 74.09 42.23 16.23
N SER A 51 73.66 42.32 17.50
CA SER A 51 72.73 41.34 18.10
C SER A 51 71.33 41.38 17.44
N ARG A 52 70.86 42.56 17.04
CA ARG A 52 69.58 42.72 16.31
C ARG A 52 69.64 42.20 14.88
N GLU A 53 70.73 42.42 14.14
CA GLU A 53 70.91 41.84 12.80
C GLU A 53 71.08 40.31 12.83
N PHE A 54 71.74 39.78 13.86
CA PHE A 54 71.86 38.34 14.07
C PHE A 54 70.52 37.69 14.42
N GLN A 55 69.73 38.30 15.31
CA GLN A 55 68.37 37.83 15.64
C GLN A 55 67.43 37.89 14.42
N VAL A 56 67.49 38.95 13.61
CA VAL A 56 66.65 39.08 12.40
C VAL A 56 67.06 38.08 11.31
N SER A 57 68.34 37.76 11.17
CA SER A 57 68.81 36.75 10.21
C SER A 57 68.42 35.33 10.62
N VAL A 58 68.49 35.00 11.92
CA VAL A 58 68.00 33.72 12.46
C VAL A 58 66.48 33.58 12.30
N LEU A 59 65.70 34.61 12.63
CA LEU A 59 64.23 34.62 12.42
C LEU A 59 63.85 34.52 10.94
N LYS A 60 64.60 35.17 10.04
CA LYS A 60 64.39 35.03 8.59
C LYS A 60 64.69 33.62 8.12
N ALA A 61 65.70 32.94 8.67
CA ALA A 61 66.03 31.57 8.34
C ALA A 61 64.93 30.59 8.82
N GLU A 62 64.47 30.72 10.06
CA GLU A 62 63.37 29.91 10.60
C GLU A 62 62.06 30.13 9.83
N LEU A 63 61.75 31.39 9.45
CA LEU A 63 60.56 31.70 8.66
C LEU A 63 60.63 31.14 7.23
N LEU A 64 61.84 30.98 6.69
CA LEU A 64 62.09 30.35 5.39
C LEU A 64 61.90 28.82 5.47
N GLU A 65 62.38 28.19 6.54
CA GLU A 65 62.10 26.77 6.83
C GLU A 65 60.61 26.51 7.06
N LEU A 66 59.93 27.36 7.84
CA LEU A 66 58.49 27.22 8.08
C LEU A 66 57.69 27.36 6.78
N ARG A 67 58.07 28.29 5.91
CA ARG A 67 57.46 28.43 4.57
C ARG A 67 57.73 27.21 3.69
N ALA A 68 58.90 26.59 3.80
CA ALA A 68 59.20 25.33 3.09
C ALA A 68 58.35 24.17 3.63
N MET A 69 58.19 24.06 4.94
CA MET A 69 57.29 23.07 5.57
C MET A 69 55.83 23.26 5.18
N VAL A 70 55.33 24.49 5.13
CA VAL A 70 53.95 24.78 4.70
C VAL A 70 53.75 24.41 3.22
N ARG A 71 54.74 24.67 2.35
CA ARG A 71 54.67 24.28 0.93
C ARG A 71 54.63 22.77 0.76
N THR A 72 55.46 22.04 1.51
CA THR A 72 55.48 20.57 1.44
C THR A 72 54.20 19.96 2.00
N GLN A 73 53.64 20.50 3.09
CA GLN A 73 52.34 20.05 3.59
C GLN A 73 51.19 20.36 2.64
N LYS A 74 51.19 21.54 2.00
CA LYS A 74 50.16 21.91 1.01
C LYS A 74 50.23 21.00 -0.23
N ALA A 75 51.43 20.61 -0.66
CA ALA A 75 51.61 19.65 -1.74
C ALA A 75 51.08 18.26 -1.36
N LYS A 76 51.39 17.77 -0.14
CA LYS A 76 50.86 16.49 0.38
C LYS A 76 49.34 16.49 0.48
N LEU A 77 48.72 17.58 0.95
CA LEU A 77 47.26 17.71 1.02
C LEU A 77 46.61 17.72 -0.36
N LYS A 78 47.23 18.36 -1.35
CA LYS A 78 46.74 18.34 -2.73
C LYS A 78 46.80 16.94 -3.32
N ASP A 79 47.92 16.24 -3.10
CA ASP A 79 48.13 14.87 -3.57
C ASP A 79 47.14 13.88 -2.92
N GLN A 80 46.92 14.00 -1.60
CA GLN A 80 45.89 13.25 -0.88
C GLN A 80 44.48 13.55 -1.37
N GLY A 81 44.18 14.81 -1.72
CA GLY A 81 42.91 15.22 -2.32
C GLY A 81 42.66 14.55 -3.67
N THR A 82 43.67 14.53 -4.55
CA THR A 82 43.59 13.84 -5.85
C THR A 82 43.51 12.32 -5.70
N GLN A 83 44.27 11.71 -4.80
CA GLN A 83 44.18 10.27 -4.53
C GLN A 83 42.81 9.89 -3.97
N MET A 84 42.23 10.71 -3.08
CA MET A 84 40.91 10.47 -2.52
C MET A 84 39.82 10.61 -3.61
N GLN A 85 39.95 11.60 -4.50
CA GLN A 85 39.03 11.80 -5.62
C GLN A 85 39.13 10.66 -6.65
N GLU A 86 40.32 10.11 -6.90
CA GLU A 86 40.52 8.95 -7.77
C GLU A 86 40.03 7.64 -7.12
N MET A 87 40.28 7.46 -5.83
CA MET A 87 39.80 6.31 -5.05
C MET A 87 38.28 6.30 -4.89
N LEU A 88 37.61 7.47 -4.83
CA LEU A 88 36.15 7.56 -4.71
C LEU A 88 35.43 7.64 -6.06
N GLY A 89 36.08 8.15 -7.11
CA GLY A 89 35.48 8.28 -8.44
C GLY A 89 35.08 6.93 -9.05
N LYS A 90 36.00 5.96 -9.04
CA LYS A 90 35.75 4.62 -9.62
C LYS A 90 34.65 3.85 -8.89
N PRO A 91 34.61 3.80 -7.53
CA PRO A 91 33.51 3.17 -6.80
C PRO A 91 32.18 3.90 -6.94
N LEU A 92 32.17 5.23 -7.05
CA LEU A 92 30.93 5.99 -7.26
C LEU A 92 30.35 5.74 -8.65
N GLU A 93 31.18 5.71 -9.69
CA GLU A 93 30.75 5.40 -11.06
C GLU A 93 30.31 3.93 -11.20
N GLU A 94 30.98 3.00 -10.51
CA GLU A 94 30.57 1.60 -10.43
C GLU A 94 29.30 1.41 -9.59
N ALA A 95 29.13 2.16 -8.50
CA ALA A 95 27.91 2.16 -7.70
C ALA A 95 26.74 2.79 -8.44
N ASP A 96 26.96 3.86 -9.20
CA ASP A 96 25.96 4.48 -10.08
C ASP A 96 25.64 3.62 -11.29
N SER A 97 26.61 2.90 -11.86
CA SER A 97 26.36 1.88 -12.89
C SER A 97 25.55 0.72 -12.34
N LYS A 98 25.91 0.18 -11.16
CA LYS A 98 25.13 -0.87 -10.49
C LYS A 98 23.74 -0.38 -10.13
N ARG A 99 23.60 0.87 -9.69
CA ARG A 99 22.31 1.51 -9.42
C ARG A 99 21.51 1.71 -10.70
N ARG A 100 22.10 2.14 -11.83
CA ARG A 100 21.42 2.24 -13.13
C ARG A 100 21.01 0.88 -13.69
N LEU A 101 21.82 -0.15 -13.50
CA LEU A 101 21.49 -1.53 -13.89
C LEU A 101 20.38 -2.10 -13.00
N GLN A 102 20.40 -1.83 -11.69
CA GLN A 102 19.33 -2.23 -10.78
C GLN A 102 18.04 -1.44 -11.00
N THR A 103 18.11 -0.12 -11.18
CA THR A 103 16.95 0.73 -11.48
C THR A 103 16.39 0.45 -12.87
N GLY A 104 17.23 0.20 -13.88
CA GLY A 104 16.80 -0.21 -15.22
C GLY A 104 16.19 -1.61 -15.26
N SER A 105 16.71 -2.54 -14.45
CA SER A 105 16.12 -3.89 -14.30
C SER A 105 14.85 -3.90 -13.44
N PHE A 106 14.67 -2.93 -12.55
CA PHE A 106 13.47 -2.82 -11.72
C PHE A 106 12.32 -2.07 -12.43
N VAL A 107 12.63 -1.23 -13.43
CA VAL A 107 11.64 -0.44 -14.18
C VAL A 107 11.00 -1.18 -15.38
N SER A 108 11.52 -2.34 -15.79
CA SER A 108 10.83 -3.11 -16.85
C SER A 108 11.14 -4.60 -16.80
N VAL A 109 10.55 -5.30 -15.83
CA VAL A 109 10.06 -6.67 -16.07
C VAL A 109 8.62 -6.73 -15.56
N VAL A 110 7.76 -5.85 -16.08
CA VAL A 110 6.35 -6.23 -16.20
C VAL A 110 6.36 -7.30 -17.28
N THR A 111 6.12 -8.54 -16.90
CA THR A 111 6.07 -9.63 -17.89
C THR A 111 4.94 -9.33 -18.87
N TRP A 112 5.08 -9.74 -20.14
CA TRP A 112 3.98 -9.59 -21.10
C TRP A 112 2.68 -10.23 -20.58
N GLU A 113 2.81 -11.33 -19.82
CA GLU A 113 1.71 -12.01 -19.14
C GLU A 113 1.02 -11.13 -18.09
N GLU A 114 1.78 -10.48 -17.21
CA GLU A 114 1.23 -9.55 -16.20
C GLU A 114 0.57 -8.33 -16.86
N THR A 115 1.14 -7.83 -17.96
CA THR A 115 0.58 -6.69 -18.70
C THR A 115 -0.77 -7.07 -19.32
N VAL A 116 -0.85 -8.22 -19.98
CA VAL A 116 -2.09 -8.75 -20.57
C VAL A 116 -3.14 -9.00 -19.49
N MET A 117 -2.76 -9.58 -18.35
CA MET A 117 -3.66 -9.80 -17.21
C MET A 117 -4.23 -8.49 -16.67
N ASN A 118 -3.39 -7.46 -16.53
CA ASN A 118 -3.83 -6.13 -16.10
C ASN A 118 -4.82 -5.50 -17.09
N TYR A 119 -4.63 -5.70 -18.40
CA TYR A 119 -5.59 -5.24 -19.40
C TYR A 119 -6.92 -5.98 -19.31
N HIS A 120 -6.92 -7.31 -19.13
CA HIS A 120 -8.15 -8.08 -18.94
C HIS A 120 -8.93 -7.59 -17.72
N LEU A 121 -8.28 -7.48 -16.57
CA LEU A 121 -8.91 -6.97 -15.35
C LEU A 121 -9.46 -5.55 -15.51
N ALA A 122 -8.74 -4.67 -16.22
CA ALA A 122 -9.21 -3.32 -16.49
C ALA A 122 -10.46 -3.30 -17.39
N MET A 123 -10.48 -4.11 -18.46
CA MET A 123 -11.61 -4.20 -19.38
C MET A 123 -12.83 -4.82 -18.70
N ASP A 124 -12.65 -5.91 -17.94
CA ASP A 124 -13.72 -6.55 -17.18
C ASP A 124 -14.29 -5.61 -16.12
N SER A 125 -13.41 -4.82 -15.48
CA SER A 125 -13.83 -3.85 -14.48
C SER A 125 -14.69 -2.73 -15.07
N LEU A 126 -14.26 -2.18 -16.21
CA LEU A 126 -15.01 -1.17 -16.94
C LEU A 126 -16.35 -1.70 -17.42
N TRP A 127 -16.37 -2.94 -17.93
CA TRP A 127 -17.59 -3.59 -18.40
C TRP A 127 -18.59 -3.79 -17.26
N LEU A 128 -18.16 -4.35 -16.12
CA LEU A 128 -19.04 -4.54 -14.96
C LEU A 128 -19.55 -3.22 -14.37
N MET A 129 -18.71 -2.17 -14.37
CA MET A 129 -19.12 -0.84 -13.92
C MET A 129 -20.19 -0.24 -14.83
N LEU A 130 -20.01 -0.35 -16.15
CA LEU A 130 -21.00 0.07 -17.15
C LEU A 130 -22.29 -0.73 -17.00
N CYS A 131 -22.22 -2.06 -16.90
CA CYS A 131 -23.39 -2.91 -16.72
C CYS A 131 -24.13 -2.58 -15.41
N GLY A 132 -23.41 -2.36 -14.31
CA GLY A 132 -24.02 -1.95 -13.03
C GLY A 132 -24.74 -0.60 -13.15
N ALA A 133 -24.17 0.37 -13.87
CA ALA A 133 -24.82 1.64 -14.15
C ALA A 133 -26.10 1.47 -15.00
N LEU A 134 -26.08 0.59 -16.01
CA LEU A 134 -27.26 0.26 -16.82
C LEU A 134 -28.36 -0.41 -15.99
N VAL A 135 -28.01 -1.32 -15.09
CA VAL A 135 -28.99 -1.93 -14.15
C VAL A 135 -29.55 -0.87 -13.21
N MET A 136 -28.75 0.11 -12.78
CA MET A 136 -29.27 1.21 -11.96
C MET A 136 -30.31 2.06 -12.70
N ILE A 137 -30.17 2.26 -14.01
CA ILE A 137 -31.19 2.94 -14.83
C ILE A 137 -32.54 2.20 -14.79
N MET A 138 -32.56 0.88 -14.57
CA MET A 138 -33.82 0.12 -14.43
C MET A 138 -34.69 0.63 -13.27
N HIS A 139 -34.12 1.18 -12.20
CA HIS A 139 -34.89 1.74 -11.09
C HIS A 139 -35.72 2.95 -11.53
N SER A 140 -35.17 3.79 -12.42
CA SER A 140 -35.93 4.86 -13.05
C SER A 140 -37.03 4.30 -13.96
N GLY A 141 -36.72 3.23 -14.70
CA GLY A 141 -37.70 2.48 -15.50
C GLY A 141 -38.87 1.94 -14.68
N PHE A 142 -38.60 1.29 -13.55
CA PHE A 142 -39.62 0.80 -12.62
C PHE A 142 -40.44 1.95 -12.03
N ALA A 143 -39.80 3.04 -11.62
CA ALA A 143 -40.51 4.21 -11.10
C ALA A 143 -41.51 4.78 -12.11
N MET A 144 -41.13 4.86 -13.39
CA MET A 144 -42.02 5.31 -14.48
C MET A 144 -43.14 4.30 -14.76
N LEU A 145 -42.84 3.00 -14.77
CA LEU A 145 -43.82 1.95 -15.00
C LEU A 145 -44.86 1.90 -13.87
N GLU A 146 -44.43 1.92 -12.61
CA GLU A 146 -45.33 1.93 -11.45
C GLU A 146 -46.16 3.22 -11.40
N ALA A 147 -45.54 4.37 -11.68
CA ALA A 147 -46.26 5.64 -11.76
C ALA A 147 -47.34 5.64 -12.85
N GLY A 148 -47.08 5.00 -14.00
CA GLY A 148 -48.02 4.87 -15.11
C GLY A 148 -49.14 3.86 -14.87
N CYS A 149 -48.89 2.80 -14.11
CA CYS A 149 -49.90 1.79 -13.76
C CYS A 149 -50.80 2.22 -12.58
N CYS A 150 -50.38 3.20 -11.79
CA CYS A 150 -51.12 3.67 -10.63
C CYS A 150 -52.07 4.82 -10.95
N ARG A 151 -53.05 5.06 -10.07
CA ARG A 151 -53.94 6.22 -10.19
C ARG A 151 -53.15 7.50 -9.93
N VAL A 152 -53.46 8.54 -10.70
CA VAL A 152 -52.78 9.86 -10.63
C VAL A 152 -52.69 10.44 -9.21
N LYS A 153 -53.74 10.24 -8.39
CA LYS A 153 -53.76 10.71 -6.99
C LYS A 153 -52.69 10.08 -6.10
N ASN A 154 -52.20 8.89 -6.46
CA ASN A 154 -51.24 8.09 -5.69
C ASN A 154 -49.83 8.13 -6.27
N THR A 155 -49.63 8.72 -7.44
CA THR A 155 -48.35 8.71 -8.18
C THR A 155 -47.18 9.22 -7.34
N SER A 156 -47.37 10.32 -6.58
CA SER A 156 -46.30 10.86 -5.72
C SER A 156 -45.86 9.87 -4.62
N ASN A 157 -46.81 9.13 -4.02
CA ASN A 157 -46.49 8.13 -3.01
C ASN A 157 -45.77 6.92 -3.59
N VAL A 158 -46.08 6.54 -4.83
CA VAL A 158 -45.42 5.44 -5.56
C VAL A 158 -43.98 5.80 -5.91
N LEU A 159 -43.75 7.01 -6.42
CA LEU A 159 -42.39 7.50 -6.71
C LEU A 159 -41.53 7.58 -5.44
N MET A 160 -42.11 8.00 -4.32
CA MET A 160 -41.42 8.02 -3.03
C MET A 160 -40.98 6.62 -2.57
N LYS A 161 -41.82 5.59 -2.80
CA LYS A 161 -41.47 4.20 -2.46
C LYS A 161 -40.33 3.66 -3.32
N ASN A 162 -40.30 3.99 -4.61
CA ASN A 162 -39.20 3.61 -5.49
C ASN A 162 -37.87 4.20 -5.02
N MET A 163 -37.86 5.48 -4.63
CA MET A 163 -36.67 6.10 -4.03
C MET A 163 -36.28 5.41 -2.71
N MET A 164 -37.27 5.10 -1.87
CA MET A 164 -37.06 4.40 -0.60
C MET A 164 -36.43 3.02 -0.79
N ASN A 165 -36.80 2.29 -1.83
CA ASN A 165 -36.22 0.97 -2.14
C ASN A 165 -34.73 1.06 -2.44
N VAL A 166 -34.31 2.06 -3.21
CA VAL A 166 -32.89 2.27 -3.47
C VAL A 166 -32.17 2.63 -2.18
N CYS A 167 -32.67 3.60 -1.40
CA CYS A 167 -32.01 4.04 -0.16
C CYS A 167 -31.93 2.92 0.89
N MET A 168 -33.07 2.33 1.26
CA MET A 168 -33.14 1.29 2.29
C MET A 168 -32.53 -0.03 1.81
N GLY A 169 -32.68 -0.35 0.53
CA GLY A 169 -32.04 -1.51 -0.07
C GLY A 169 -30.52 -1.39 -0.07
N THR A 170 -29.97 -0.20 -0.33
CA THR A 170 -28.53 0.06 -0.17
C THR A 170 -28.06 -0.17 1.24
N LEU A 171 -28.78 0.34 2.25
CA LEU A 171 -28.42 0.12 3.65
C LEU A 171 -28.47 -1.37 4.01
N GLY A 172 -29.55 -2.07 3.64
CA GLY A 172 -29.69 -3.51 3.91
C GLY A 172 -28.57 -4.33 3.27
N TRP A 173 -28.28 -4.05 1.99
CA TRP A 173 -27.22 -4.72 1.25
C TRP A 173 -25.82 -4.43 1.78
N TYR A 174 -25.57 -3.18 2.21
CA TYR A 174 -24.29 -2.76 2.78
C TYR A 174 -24.00 -3.42 4.14
N PHE A 175 -24.98 -3.41 5.06
CA PHE A 175 -24.76 -3.94 6.41
C PHE A 175 -24.72 -5.47 6.44
N PHE A 176 -25.67 -6.12 5.76
CA PHE A 176 -25.87 -7.56 5.89
C PHE A 176 -25.87 -8.29 4.54
N GLY A 177 -26.43 -7.70 3.50
CA GLY A 177 -26.73 -8.44 2.27
C GLY A 177 -25.50 -9.01 1.56
N TRP A 178 -24.41 -8.25 1.43
CA TRP A 178 -23.18 -8.80 0.85
C TRP A 178 -22.63 -9.97 1.65
N GLY A 179 -22.51 -9.80 2.97
CA GLY A 179 -21.95 -10.83 3.84
C GLY A 179 -22.77 -12.12 3.85
N ILE A 180 -24.10 -12.03 3.71
CA ILE A 180 -24.99 -13.20 3.61
C ILE A 180 -24.92 -13.85 2.22
N ALA A 181 -24.89 -13.06 1.15
CA ALA A 181 -24.93 -13.58 -0.21
C ALA A 181 -23.59 -14.20 -0.65
N TYR A 182 -22.50 -13.46 -0.45
CA TYR A 182 -21.18 -13.77 -1.00
C TYR A 182 -20.06 -13.78 0.04
N GLY A 183 -20.37 -13.51 1.32
CA GLY A 183 -19.35 -13.44 2.37
C GLY A 183 -19.06 -14.79 3.00
N GLY A 184 -17.79 -15.19 3.08
CA GLY A 184 -17.39 -16.42 3.76
C GLY A 184 -16.19 -17.10 3.11
N PRO A 185 -15.66 -18.15 3.74
CA PRO A 185 -14.57 -18.92 3.16
C PRO A 185 -15.12 -19.81 2.05
N HIS A 186 -14.91 -19.44 0.78
CA HIS A 186 -15.17 -20.34 -0.35
C HIS A 186 -14.02 -21.35 -0.49
N ASN A 187 -14.35 -22.58 -0.89
CA ASN A 187 -13.38 -23.57 -1.32
C ASN A 187 -12.66 -23.07 -2.60
N SER A 188 -11.56 -23.72 -2.99
CA SER A 188 -10.83 -23.42 -4.25
C SER A 188 -11.72 -23.38 -5.49
N ASP A 189 -12.85 -24.07 -5.43
CA ASP A 189 -13.80 -24.24 -6.51
C ASP A 189 -14.91 -23.17 -6.49
N GLY A 190 -14.82 -22.17 -5.59
CA GLY A 190 -15.80 -21.08 -5.48
C GLY A 190 -17.10 -21.47 -4.77
N LEU A 191 -17.14 -22.64 -4.14
CA LEU A 191 -18.31 -23.14 -3.41
C LEU A 191 -18.22 -22.91 -1.91
N MET A 192 -19.38 -22.73 -1.29
CA MET A 192 -19.46 -22.67 0.16
C MET A 192 -19.10 -24.03 0.78
N PRO A 193 -18.46 -24.05 1.96
CA PRO A 193 -18.15 -25.27 2.69
C PRO A 193 -19.41 -26.09 2.98
N ALA A 194 -19.27 -27.42 2.94
CA ALA A 194 -20.37 -28.33 3.17
C ALA A 194 -21.05 -28.06 4.53
N GLY A 195 -22.36 -27.83 4.51
CA GLY A 195 -23.17 -27.53 5.70
C GLY A 195 -23.43 -26.04 5.97
N GLN A 196 -22.88 -25.12 5.17
CA GLN A 196 -23.22 -23.71 5.23
C GLN A 196 -24.31 -23.36 4.20
N PHE A 197 -25.38 -22.73 4.67
CA PHE A 197 -26.51 -22.29 3.83
C PHE A 197 -26.48 -20.79 3.51
N ILE A 198 -25.73 -20.01 4.28
CA ILE A 198 -25.63 -18.56 4.13
C ILE A 198 -24.22 -18.12 4.47
N GLY A 199 -23.81 -17.01 3.86
CA GLY A 199 -22.53 -16.38 4.12
C GLY A 199 -22.39 -15.87 5.56
N SER A 200 -21.15 -15.85 6.04
CA SER A 200 -20.85 -15.61 7.47
C SER A 200 -19.73 -14.60 7.73
N GLN A 201 -19.17 -13.98 6.69
CA GLN A 201 -18.04 -13.03 6.80
C GLN A 201 -18.27 -11.82 5.87
N GLU A 202 -17.34 -10.88 5.83
CA GLU A 202 -17.37 -9.72 4.92
C GLU A 202 -18.57 -8.75 5.10
N PHE A 203 -19.07 -8.65 6.33
CA PHE A 203 -20.09 -7.66 6.68
C PHE A 203 -19.49 -6.24 6.70
N LEU A 204 -20.31 -5.23 6.37
CA LEU A 204 -19.90 -3.82 6.34
C LEU A 204 -18.70 -3.51 5.43
N SER A 205 -18.62 -4.16 4.27
CA SER A 205 -17.56 -3.93 3.28
C SER A 205 -16.15 -4.27 3.77
N ASP A 206 -16.05 -5.18 4.74
CA ASP A 206 -14.77 -5.74 5.15
C ASP A 206 -14.10 -6.46 3.97
N GLY A 207 -12.85 -6.11 3.69
CA GLY A 207 -12.09 -6.62 2.52
C GLY A 207 -12.33 -5.91 1.18
N PHE A 208 -13.02 -4.76 1.13
CA PHE A 208 -13.23 -4.02 -0.13
C PHE A 208 -12.00 -3.22 -0.59
N LEU A 209 -11.09 -2.96 0.33
CA LEU A 209 -9.85 -2.23 0.09
C LEU A 209 -8.69 -3.19 0.28
N GLU A 210 -7.88 -3.35 -0.76
CA GLU A 210 -6.68 -4.19 -0.71
C GLU A 210 -5.44 -3.32 -0.56
N GLU A 211 -4.58 -3.68 0.38
CA GLU A 211 -3.25 -3.09 0.51
C GLU A 211 -2.36 -3.58 -0.63
N SER A 212 -1.92 -2.65 -1.47
CA SER A 212 -1.01 -2.92 -2.57
C SER A 212 0.27 -2.09 -2.42
N ARG A 213 1.34 -2.46 -3.14
CA ARG A 213 2.65 -1.77 -3.04
C ARG A 213 2.58 -0.27 -3.35
N ASP A 214 1.59 0.15 -4.13
CA ASP A 214 1.37 1.56 -4.51
C ASP A 214 0.32 2.28 -3.62
N GLY A 215 -0.13 1.64 -2.54
CA GLY A 215 -1.16 2.16 -1.64
C GLY A 215 -2.45 1.33 -1.64
N LEU A 216 -3.50 1.90 -1.05
CA LEU A 216 -4.82 1.28 -0.91
C LEU A 216 -5.55 1.28 -2.26
N LYS A 217 -5.87 0.10 -2.81
CA LYS A 217 -6.58 -0.05 -4.09
C LYS A 217 -7.97 -0.65 -3.88
N PRO A 218 -8.99 -0.25 -4.67
CA PRO A 218 -10.28 -0.90 -4.63
C PRO A 218 -10.18 -2.35 -5.10
N SER A 219 -10.70 -3.28 -4.31
CA SER A 219 -10.78 -4.70 -4.67
C SER A 219 -11.84 -4.93 -5.75
N MET A 220 -11.67 -6.01 -6.52
CA MET A 220 -12.73 -6.52 -7.41
C MET A 220 -14.03 -6.83 -6.65
N LYS A 221 -13.94 -7.15 -5.35
CA LYS A 221 -15.11 -7.34 -4.48
C LYS A 221 -15.99 -6.10 -4.41
N MET A 222 -15.40 -4.91 -4.37
CA MET A 222 -16.17 -3.65 -4.35
C MET A 222 -16.96 -3.46 -5.64
N LEU A 223 -16.37 -3.86 -6.77
CA LEU A 223 -17.04 -3.77 -8.06
C LEU A 223 -18.17 -4.81 -8.19
N SER A 224 -17.92 -6.05 -7.80
CA SER A 224 -18.94 -7.09 -7.73
C SER A 224 -20.06 -6.72 -6.77
N TRP A 225 -19.74 -6.07 -5.65
CA TRP A 225 -20.73 -5.54 -4.71
C TRP A 225 -21.66 -4.54 -5.38
N PHE A 226 -21.11 -3.56 -6.11
CA PHE A 226 -21.90 -2.55 -6.82
C PHE A 226 -22.81 -3.19 -7.87
N PHE A 227 -22.27 -4.13 -8.65
CA PHE A 227 -23.05 -4.84 -9.67
C PHE A 227 -24.21 -5.62 -9.04
N GLN A 228 -23.95 -6.39 -7.98
CA GLN A 228 -24.95 -7.24 -7.33
C GLN A 228 -25.97 -6.45 -6.51
N TRP A 229 -25.53 -5.35 -5.90
CA TRP A 229 -26.41 -4.39 -5.22
C TRP A 229 -27.53 -3.91 -6.15
N ALA A 230 -27.18 -3.57 -7.41
CA ALA A 230 -28.16 -3.07 -8.38
C ALA A 230 -29.25 -4.11 -8.70
N PHE A 231 -28.92 -5.42 -8.73
CA PHE A 231 -29.92 -6.49 -8.88
C PHE A 231 -30.78 -6.67 -7.63
N CYS A 232 -30.16 -6.59 -6.45
CA CYS A 232 -30.87 -6.70 -5.17
C CYS A 232 -31.95 -5.61 -5.04
N THR A 233 -31.59 -4.35 -5.33
CA THR A 233 -32.54 -3.23 -5.24
C THR A 233 -33.59 -3.28 -6.34
N ALA A 234 -33.25 -3.81 -7.52
CA ALA A 234 -34.22 -4.07 -8.59
C ALA A 234 -35.25 -5.12 -8.16
N GLY A 235 -34.82 -6.23 -7.54
CA GLY A 235 -35.71 -7.26 -6.99
C GLY A 235 -36.66 -6.72 -5.92
N ALA A 236 -36.16 -5.90 -4.99
CA ALA A 236 -37.00 -5.23 -3.99
C ALA A 236 -38.04 -4.29 -4.63
N THR A 237 -37.73 -3.71 -5.79
CA THR A 237 -38.60 -2.79 -6.52
C THR A 237 -39.76 -3.52 -7.21
N ILE A 238 -39.59 -4.75 -7.66
CA ILE A 238 -40.69 -5.57 -8.21
C ILE A 238 -41.83 -5.70 -7.19
N VAL A 239 -41.49 -5.87 -5.90
CA VAL A 239 -42.48 -5.96 -4.83
C VAL A 239 -43.25 -4.64 -4.68
N SER A 240 -42.61 -3.48 -4.89
CA SER A 240 -43.25 -2.15 -4.79
C SER A 240 -44.44 -2.04 -5.73
N GLY A 241 -44.23 -2.44 -6.98
CA GLY A 241 -45.27 -2.46 -8.00
C GLY A 241 -46.43 -3.38 -7.64
N GLY A 242 -46.15 -4.56 -7.07
CA GLY A 242 -47.17 -5.51 -6.62
C GLY A 242 -48.05 -5.01 -5.47
N VAL A 243 -47.46 -4.24 -4.53
CA VAL A 243 -48.17 -3.69 -3.36
C VAL A 243 -48.49 -2.19 -3.49
N ALA A 244 -48.51 -1.68 -4.72
CA ALA A 244 -48.79 -0.30 -5.00
C ALA A 244 -50.14 0.16 -4.39
N GLU A 245 -50.24 1.45 -4.07
CA GLU A 245 -51.43 2.12 -3.50
C GLU A 245 -51.90 1.73 -2.09
N ARG A 246 -51.57 0.54 -1.55
CA ARG A 246 -52.19 0.02 -0.30
C ARG A 246 -51.30 0.03 0.95
N VAL A 247 -49.99 0.27 0.79
CA VAL A 247 -49.01 0.19 1.88
C VAL A 247 -48.51 1.57 2.32
N LYS A 248 -48.35 1.77 3.63
CA LYS A 248 -47.74 2.97 4.23
C LYS A 248 -46.24 3.00 3.96
N SER A 249 -45.71 4.16 3.58
CA SER A 249 -44.29 4.31 3.18
C SER A 249 -43.27 3.84 4.25
N PRO A 250 -43.40 4.16 5.55
CA PRO A 250 -42.43 3.71 6.56
C PRO A 250 -42.42 2.19 6.78
N SER A 251 -43.58 1.54 6.74
CA SER A 251 -43.67 0.08 6.86
C SER A 251 -43.02 -0.61 5.66
N TYR A 252 -43.15 -0.01 4.48
CA TYR A 252 -42.51 -0.48 3.27
C TYR A 252 -40.99 -0.26 3.28
N ALA A 253 -40.50 0.83 3.87
CA ALA A 253 -39.07 1.08 4.07
C ALA A 253 -38.38 -0.01 4.89
N LEU A 254 -39.03 -0.45 5.99
CA LEU A 254 -38.54 -1.58 6.79
C LEU A 254 -38.54 -2.89 5.98
N PHE A 255 -39.61 -3.13 5.22
CA PHE A 255 -39.68 -4.29 4.33
C PHE A 255 -38.53 -4.28 3.32
N ALA A 256 -38.26 -3.16 2.64
CA ALA A 256 -37.17 -3.04 1.66
C ALA A 256 -35.79 -3.33 2.29
N PHE A 257 -35.56 -2.86 3.53
CA PHE A 257 -34.36 -3.17 4.28
C PHE A 257 -34.22 -4.67 4.60
N VAL A 258 -35.29 -5.31 5.07
CA VAL A 258 -35.28 -6.75 5.38
C VAL A 258 -35.13 -7.59 4.11
N MET A 259 -35.79 -7.17 3.03
CA MET A 259 -35.69 -7.82 1.73
C MET A 259 -34.25 -7.81 1.21
N ALA A 260 -33.61 -6.64 1.21
CA ALA A 260 -32.24 -6.48 0.73
C ALA A 260 -31.18 -7.00 1.71
N GLY A 261 -31.48 -7.04 3.00
CA GLY A 261 -30.56 -7.46 4.05
C GLY A 261 -30.57 -8.95 4.35
N PHE A 262 -31.69 -9.65 4.15
CA PHE A 262 -31.85 -11.04 4.58
C PHE A 262 -32.48 -11.96 3.53
N ILE A 263 -33.64 -11.59 2.97
CA ILE A 263 -34.43 -12.50 2.12
C ILE A 263 -33.74 -12.72 0.76
N TYR A 264 -33.50 -11.63 0.01
CA TYR A 264 -32.81 -11.71 -1.29
C TYR A 264 -31.39 -12.28 -1.16
N PRO A 265 -30.55 -11.81 -0.23
CA PRO A 265 -29.20 -12.36 -0.03
C PRO A 265 -29.16 -13.86 0.26
N ALA A 266 -30.12 -14.41 1.01
CA ALA A 266 -30.17 -15.84 1.28
C ALA A 266 -30.40 -16.64 0.00
N ILE A 267 -31.33 -16.20 -0.85
CA ILE A 267 -31.61 -16.85 -2.15
C ILE A 267 -30.42 -16.68 -3.10
N ALA A 268 -29.80 -15.51 -3.12
CA ALA A 268 -28.57 -15.27 -3.88
C ALA A 268 -27.43 -16.17 -3.40
N SER A 269 -27.27 -16.40 -2.09
CA SER A 269 -26.28 -17.32 -1.53
C SER A 269 -26.49 -18.76 -2.03
N TRP A 270 -27.75 -19.22 -2.05
CA TRP A 270 -28.08 -20.59 -2.49
C TRP A 270 -27.79 -20.84 -3.96
N CYS A 271 -28.08 -19.86 -4.82
CA CYS A 271 -27.98 -20.01 -6.28
C CYS A 271 -26.66 -19.51 -6.86
N TRP A 272 -26.18 -18.35 -6.44
CA TRP A 272 -25.01 -17.65 -6.99
C TRP A 272 -23.82 -17.60 -6.04
N GLY A 273 -24.04 -17.62 -4.73
CA GLY A 273 -22.99 -17.55 -3.71
C GLY A 273 -22.25 -18.85 -3.43
N GLY A 274 -22.47 -19.88 -4.25
CA GLY A 274 -21.86 -21.21 -4.09
C GLY A 274 -22.58 -22.12 -3.09
N GLY A 275 -23.83 -21.83 -2.77
CA GLY A 275 -24.67 -22.67 -1.92
C GLY A 275 -25.20 -23.93 -2.61
N PHE A 276 -26.11 -24.64 -1.93
CA PHE A 276 -26.56 -25.98 -2.34
C PHE A 276 -27.37 -26.05 -3.65
N LEU A 277 -27.83 -24.93 -4.20
CA LEU A 277 -28.51 -24.87 -5.50
C LEU A 277 -27.57 -24.39 -6.61
N ALA A 278 -26.33 -24.00 -6.29
CA ALA A 278 -25.38 -23.52 -7.27
C ALA A 278 -25.14 -24.57 -8.35
N ARG A 279 -24.96 -24.10 -9.60
CA ARG A 279 -24.88 -24.96 -10.80
C ARG A 279 -23.85 -26.08 -10.66
N ASP A 280 -22.70 -25.76 -10.07
CA ASP A 280 -21.58 -26.67 -9.89
C ASP A 280 -21.55 -27.07 -8.40
N ILE A 281 -21.86 -28.32 -8.04
CA ILE A 281 -21.86 -28.81 -6.65
C ILE A 281 -20.72 -29.82 -6.49
N VAL A 282 -19.89 -29.61 -5.47
CA VAL A 282 -18.82 -30.54 -5.08
C VAL A 282 -19.14 -31.16 -3.73
N LEU A 283 -19.53 -32.44 -3.74
CA LEU A 283 -19.73 -33.26 -2.54
C LEU A 283 -18.62 -34.31 -2.48
N GLY A 284 -17.48 -33.96 -1.88
CA GLY A 284 -16.30 -34.84 -1.84
C GLY A 284 -15.70 -35.05 -3.23
N SER A 285 -15.50 -36.30 -3.65
CA SER A 285 -14.98 -36.63 -5.00
C SER A 285 -16.06 -36.61 -6.10
N PHE A 286 -17.31 -36.26 -5.76
CA PHE A 286 -18.40 -36.19 -6.72
C PHE A 286 -18.60 -34.72 -7.15
N HIS A 287 -18.18 -34.42 -8.38
CA HIS A 287 -18.43 -33.14 -9.05
C HIS A 287 -19.65 -33.32 -9.94
N THR A 288 -20.74 -32.62 -9.66
CA THR A 288 -21.96 -32.71 -10.45
C THR A 288 -22.49 -31.33 -10.77
N SER A 289 -22.74 -31.09 -12.06
CA SER A 289 -23.27 -29.85 -12.61
C SER A 289 -24.81 -29.88 -12.73
N THR A 290 -25.50 -30.44 -11.74
CA THR A 290 -26.98 -30.58 -11.74
C THR A 290 -27.70 -29.48 -10.96
N GLY A 291 -27.03 -28.40 -10.57
CA GLY A 291 -27.67 -27.28 -9.87
C GLY A 291 -28.54 -26.42 -10.79
N ILE A 292 -29.14 -25.37 -10.23
CA ILE A 292 -29.97 -24.44 -11.00
C ILE A 292 -29.10 -23.56 -11.90
N SER A 293 -29.52 -23.39 -13.15
CA SER A 293 -28.86 -22.48 -14.09
C SER A 293 -29.67 -21.18 -14.18
N ASP A 294 -29.29 -20.18 -13.38
CA ASP A 294 -29.81 -18.82 -13.48
C ASP A 294 -28.68 -17.86 -13.85
N PHE A 295 -28.68 -17.38 -15.09
CA PHE A 295 -27.58 -16.56 -15.63
C PHE A 295 -27.65 -15.09 -15.19
N ALA A 296 -28.85 -14.51 -15.17
CA ALA A 296 -29.05 -13.06 -15.00
C ALA A 296 -30.18 -12.69 -14.02
N GLY A 297 -30.72 -13.66 -13.29
CA GLY A 297 -31.65 -13.43 -12.19
C GLY A 297 -33.10 -13.66 -12.55
N SER A 298 -33.40 -14.53 -13.52
CA SER A 298 -34.81 -14.88 -13.80
C SER A 298 -35.47 -15.53 -12.60
N GLY A 299 -34.75 -16.35 -11.84
CA GLY A 299 -35.17 -16.90 -10.55
C GLY A 299 -34.80 -15.98 -9.40
N VAL A 300 -33.50 -15.71 -9.24
CA VAL A 300 -32.94 -15.02 -8.06
C VAL A 300 -33.50 -13.61 -7.89
N VAL A 301 -33.79 -12.90 -8.97
CA VAL A 301 -34.32 -11.52 -8.93
C VAL A 301 -35.81 -11.50 -9.21
N HIS A 302 -36.25 -12.02 -10.37
CA HIS A 302 -37.63 -11.83 -10.81
C HIS A 302 -38.63 -12.74 -10.10
N VAL A 303 -38.32 -14.02 -9.91
CA VAL A 303 -39.21 -14.91 -9.12
C VAL A 303 -39.19 -14.50 -7.65
N THR A 304 -38.03 -14.24 -7.07
CA THR A 304 -37.90 -13.76 -5.68
C THR A 304 -38.64 -12.45 -5.42
N GLY A 305 -38.61 -11.49 -6.36
CA GLY A 305 -39.35 -10.24 -6.23
C GLY A 305 -40.85 -10.37 -6.56
N GLY A 306 -41.25 -11.43 -7.27
CA GLY A 306 -42.63 -11.67 -7.68
C GLY A 306 -43.47 -12.47 -6.69
N ILE A 307 -42.83 -13.28 -5.83
CA ILE A 307 -43.46 -14.13 -4.79
C ILE A 307 -43.42 -13.40 -3.44
#